data_AF-A0A1Q7JSP5-F1
#
_entry.id   AF-A0A1Q7JSP5-F1
#
_cell.length_a   1.000
_cell.length_b   1.000
_cell.length_c   1.000
_cell.angle_alpha   90.00
_cell.angle_beta   90.00
_cell.angle_gamma   90.00
#
_symmetry.space_group_name_H-M   'P 1'
#
loop_
_entity.id
_entity.type
_entity.pdbx_description
1 polymer ?
#
loop_
_entity_poly.entity_id
_entity_poly.type
_entity_poly.pdbx_seq_one_letter_code
_entity_poly.pdbx_strand_id
1 'polypeptide(L)'
;MGEAVLQQSPEQLEQLVAPIALYPDALVAQILAASTYPTEIVEADRWVQQHPELKGEQLAQAVDQQSWDPSVKAVTQFPSVLANMDKNLSWASALGDAYVNQQQAVLDAVQTMRRRAQEAGNLKTTPQENVVTQGQSIVIQPANPEVVYVPVYDPWLVYGPPLVAYPGWFWYPGLYAAGPGISFGIGFGLGFYGGFGWGWHHWDADWRGHRVMYDHDRYVSHSRTFMDRNHFYRGGPGFHGGPEFHGSPEFHGGPDGHGSPEFHGGPDGHGGPGFHAGPDGHGGPGFHGGGVAAAPAFHGSAAPHPQAGTRSGAFSGFDHGGVARGFSSRGQSSFGGGFHGGGFHGGGGHR
;
A
#
# COMPACT_ATOMS: atom_id res chain seq x y z
N MET A 1 -29.61 6.06 1.65
CA MET A 1 -28.59 6.79 2.43
C MET A 1 -27.26 6.22 1.98
N GLY A 2 -26.37 7.04 1.40
CA GLY A 2 -25.16 6.56 0.70
C GLY A 2 -24.08 6.14 1.69
N GLU A 3 -23.48 4.97 1.47
CA GLU A 3 -22.34 4.51 2.26
C GLU A 3 -21.07 5.23 1.78
N ALA A 4 -20.39 5.87 2.72
CA ALA A 4 -19.18 6.61 2.48
C ALA A 4 -18.03 5.64 2.15
N VAL A 5 -17.32 5.91 1.04
CA VAL A 5 -15.89 5.56 0.95
C VAL A 5 -15.26 5.99 2.27
N LEU A 6 -14.48 5.15 2.95
CA LEU A 6 -13.81 5.52 4.21
C LEU A 6 -12.81 6.65 3.93
N GLN A 7 -13.35 7.87 3.87
CA GLN A 7 -12.65 9.08 3.58
C GLN A 7 -11.76 9.36 4.80
N GLN A 8 -10.46 9.48 4.56
CA GLN A 8 -9.52 9.80 5.62
C GLN A 8 -9.87 11.18 6.19
N SER A 9 -9.80 11.32 7.50
CA SER A 9 -9.98 12.63 8.14
C SER A 9 -8.83 13.58 7.76
N PRO A 10 -9.01 14.90 7.87
CA PRO A 10 -7.93 15.86 7.65
C PRO A 10 -6.66 15.52 8.44
N GLU A 11 -6.79 15.11 9.70
CA GLU A 11 -5.66 14.75 10.56
C GLU A 11 -4.94 13.48 10.08
N GLN A 12 -5.69 12.51 9.54
CA GLN A 12 -5.12 11.30 8.94
C GLN A 12 -4.38 11.63 7.64
N LEU A 13 -4.91 12.55 6.82
CA LEU A 13 -4.23 13.04 5.62
C LEU A 13 -2.96 13.80 5.97
N GLU A 14 -2.98 14.68 6.98
CA GLU A 14 -1.80 15.36 7.52
C GLU A 14 -0.72 14.38 7.96
N GLN A 15 -1.10 13.34 8.73
CA GLN A 15 -0.20 12.27 9.15
C GLN A 15 0.40 11.53 7.94
N LEU A 16 -0.41 11.27 6.92
CA LEU A 16 -0.01 10.51 5.74
C LEU A 16 0.98 11.29 4.87
N VAL A 17 0.79 12.60 4.71
CA VAL A 17 1.66 13.45 3.88
C VAL A 17 2.87 14.01 4.63
N ALA A 18 2.87 13.98 5.96
CA ALA A 18 3.96 14.52 6.79
C ALA A 18 5.37 14.06 6.37
N PRO A 19 5.63 12.79 5.95
CA PRO A 19 6.95 12.36 5.48
C PRO A 19 7.46 13.03 4.21
N ILE A 20 6.57 13.65 3.41
CA ILE A 20 6.92 14.21 2.09
C ILE A 20 6.54 15.68 1.94
N ALA A 21 5.74 16.25 2.86
CA ALA A 21 5.15 17.56 2.65
C ALA A 21 6.18 18.70 2.53
N LEU A 22 7.40 18.53 3.06
CA LEU A 22 8.46 19.54 2.93
C LEU A 22 9.39 19.29 1.74
N TYR A 23 9.15 18.25 0.93
CA TYR A 23 9.91 18.02 -0.29
C TYR A 23 9.54 19.06 -1.36
N PRO A 24 10.42 19.29 -2.36
CA PRO A 24 10.10 20.16 -3.48
C PRO A 24 8.89 19.66 -4.26
N ASP A 25 8.16 20.59 -4.87
CA ASP A 25 6.82 20.36 -5.43
C ASP A 25 6.79 19.23 -6.47
N ALA A 26 7.77 19.21 -7.39
CA ALA A 26 7.91 18.16 -8.40
C ALA A 26 8.18 16.77 -7.78
N LEU A 27 8.93 16.70 -6.67
CA LEU A 27 9.19 15.42 -5.98
C LEU A 27 7.93 14.93 -5.25
N VAL A 28 7.17 15.83 -4.61
CA VAL A 28 5.87 15.48 -4.01
C VAL A 28 4.94 14.91 -5.08
N ALA A 29 4.85 15.58 -6.24
CA ALA A 29 4.06 15.13 -7.38
C ALA A 29 4.46 13.70 -7.83
N GLN A 30 5.75 13.44 -8.01
CA GLN A 30 6.26 12.11 -8.38
C GLN A 30 5.92 11.05 -7.34
N ILE A 31 6.10 11.33 -6.05
CA ILE A 31 5.81 10.36 -4.98
C ILE A 31 4.31 10.07 -4.91
N LEU A 32 3.45 11.09 -4.97
CA LEU A 32 2.00 10.90 -4.97
C LEU A 32 1.56 10.05 -6.16
N ALA A 33 2.06 10.32 -7.36
CA ALA A 33 1.76 9.52 -8.54
C ALA A 33 2.30 8.08 -8.43
N ALA A 34 3.57 7.91 -8.03
CA ALA A 34 4.22 6.60 -7.92
C ALA A 34 3.57 5.73 -6.84
N SER A 35 3.06 6.34 -5.76
CA SER A 35 2.37 5.64 -4.67
C SER A 35 1.12 4.86 -5.14
N THR A 36 0.60 5.18 -6.33
CA THR A 36 -0.48 4.42 -6.98
C THR A 36 -0.01 3.13 -7.67
N TYR A 37 1.28 2.81 -7.64
CA TYR A 37 1.88 1.60 -8.21
C TYR A 37 2.83 0.89 -7.22
N PRO A 38 2.31 0.37 -6.08
CA PRO A 38 3.12 -0.26 -5.04
C PRO A 38 3.93 -1.47 -5.54
N THR A 39 3.39 -2.25 -6.48
CA THR A 39 4.14 -3.38 -7.07
C THR A 39 5.34 -2.88 -7.87
N GLU A 40 5.16 -1.83 -8.69
CA GLU A 40 6.25 -1.27 -9.50
C GLU A 40 7.30 -0.58 -8.60
N ILE A 41 6.91 0.02 -7.48
CA ILE A 41 7.86 0.55 -6.48
C ILE A 41 8.79 -0.56 -5.97
N VAL A 42 8.23 -1.71 -5.58
CA VAL A 42 9.00 -2.86 -5.07
C VAL A 42 9.93 -3.40 -6.16
N GLU A 43 9.44 -3.50 -7.40
CA GLU A 43 10.24 -3.94 -8.55
C GLU A 43 11.37 -2.97 -8.86
N ALA A 44 11.08 -1.67 -8.90
CA ALA A 44 12.05 -0.63 -9.18
C ALA A 44 13.13 -0.53 -8.09
N ASP A 45 12.78 -0.59 -6.80
CA ASP A 45 13.76 -0.58 -5.71
C ASP A 45 14.72 -1.76 -5.82
N ARG A 46 14.18 -2.97 -6.03
CA ARG A 46 15.00 -4.18 -6.22
C ARG A 46 15.91 -4.07 -7.44
N TRP A 47 15.38 -3.53 -8.54
CA TRP A 47 16.15 -3.35 -9.78
C TRP A 47 17.29 -2.35 -9.57
N VAL A 48 17.04 -1.18 -8.97
CA VAL A 48 18.07 -0.18 -8.66
C VAL A 48 19.15 -0.76 -7.73
N GLN A 49 18.76 -1.59 -6.75
CA GLN A 49 19.71 -2.28 -5.86
C GLN A 49 20.56 -3.35 -6.56
N GLN A 50 20.03 -3.98 -7.63
CA GLN A 50 20.75 -4.95 -8.44
C GLN A 50 21.69 -4.30 -9.47
N HIS A 51 21.51 -3.00 -9.72
CA HIS A 51 22.31 -2.21 -10.67
C HIS A 51 23.04 -1.04 -9.99
N PRO A 52 23.84 -1.27 -8.92
CA PRO A 52 24.51 -0.19 -8.19
C PRO A 52 25.53 0.57 -9.04
N GLU A 53 26.01 -0.02 -10.14
CA GLU A 53 26.93 0.58 -11.10
C GLU A 53 26.26 1.66 -11.97
N LEU A 54 24.94 1.58 -12.20
CA LEU A 54 24.24 2.52 -13.06
C LEU A 54 24.01 3.84 -12.30
N LYS A 55 24.44 4.94 -12.92
CA LYS A 55 24.35 6.30 -12.38
C LYS A 55 24.06 7.30 -13.50
N GLY A 56 23.46 8.43 -13.13
CA GLY A 56 23.18 9.53 -14.05
C GLY A 56 22.47 9.05 -15.32
N GLU A 57 23.01 9.44 -16.48
CA GLU A 57 22.39 9.15 -17.78
C GLU A 57 22.28 7.65 -18.08
N GLN A 58 23.25 6.83 -17.66
CA GLN A 58 23.19 5.38 -17.87
C GLN A 58 22.04 4.73 -17.10
N LEU A 59 21.81 5.20 -15.87
CA LEU A 59 20.65 4.80 -15.09
C LEU A 59 19.37 5.24 -15.79
N ALA A 60 19.31 6.48 -16.27
CA ALA A 60 18.14 7.01 -16.98
C ALA A 60 17.80 6.18 -18.23
N GLN A 61 18.78 5.88 -19.08
CA GLN A 61 18.61 5.06 -20.28
C GLN A 61 18.08 3.66 -19.95
N ALA A 62 18.60 3.03 -18.89
CA ALA A 62 18.19 1.68 -18.48
C ALA A 62 16.80 1.65 -17.84
N VAL A 63 16.45 2.65 -17.04
CA VAL A 63 15.12 2.82 -16.43
C VAL A 63 14.07 3.14 -17.51
N ASP A 64 14.45 3.89 -18.54
CA ASP A 64 13.54 4.25 -19.64
C ASP A 64 12.99 3.02 -20.37
N GLN A 65 13.76 1.95 -20.45
CA GLN A 65 13.36 0.66 -21.05
C GLN A 65 12.38 -0.15 -20.19
N GLN A 66 12.17 0.22 -18.93
CA GLN A 66 11.25 -0.48 -18.04
C GLN A 66 9.80 -0.13 -18.42
N SER A 67 8.87 -1.04 -18.17
CA SER A 67 7.44 -0.84 -18.44
C SER A 67 6.70 -0.06 -17.35
N TRP A 68 7.41 0.44 -16.34
CA TRP A 68 6.83 1.16 -15.21
C TRP A 68 6.18 2.47 -15.63
N ASP A 69 5.26 2.95 -14.80
CA ASP A 69 4.66 4.28 -14.93
C ASP A 69 5.76 5.37 -14.88
N PRO A 70 5.60 6.48 -15.64
CA PRO A 70 6.54 7.59 -15.60
C PRO A 70 6.89 8.08 -14.19
N SER A 71 5.94 8.06 -13.25
CA SER A 71 6.19 8.47 -11.86
C SER A 71 7.15 7.53 -11.14
N VAL A 72 7.01 6.22 -11.33
CA VAL A 72 7.90 5.21 -10.73
C VAL A 72 9.30 5.34 -11.33
N LYS A 73 9.40 5.52 -12.66
CA LYS A 73 10.68 5.83 -13.33
C LYS A 73 11.31 7.08 -12.74
N ALA A 74 10.53 8.14 -12.53
CA ALA A 74 11.01 9.40 -11.97
C ALA A 74 11.62 9.24 -10.58
N VAL A 75 10.97 8.48 -9.69
CA VAL A 75 11.45 8.29 -8.31
C VAL A 75 12.75 7.47 -8.25
N THR A 76 13.13 6.72 -9.29
CA THR A 76 14.45 6.05 -9.35
C THR A 76 15.64 7.02 -9.32
N GLN A 77 15.42 8.29 -9.65
CA GLN A 77 16.42 9.37 -9.50
C GLN A 77 16.79 9.61 -8.03
N PHE A 78 15.93 9.19 -7.10
CA PHE A 78 16.04 9.38 -5.66
C PHE A 78 16.02 8.03 -4.94
N PRO A 79 17.12 7.25 -4.99
CA PRO A 79 17.14 5.88 -4.46
C PRO A 79 16.71 5.77 -2.99
N SER A 80 17.05 6.75 -2.15
CA SER A 80 16.60 6.77 -0.75
C SER A 80 15.08 6.92 -0.63
N VAL A 81 14.46 7.79 -1.44
CA VAL A 81 13.00 7.98 -1.48
C VAL A 81 12.32 6.71 -1.99
N LEU A 82 12.82 6.13 -3.08
CA LEU A 82 12.31 4.87 -3.62
C LEU A 82 12.36 3.74 -2.59
N ALA A 83 13.51 3.55 -1.95
CA ALA A 83 13.71 2.53 -0.94
C ALA A 83 12.84 2.77 0.30
N ASN A 84 12.60 4.03 0.67
CA ASN A 84 11.66 4.36 1.74
C ASN A 84 10.23 3.98 1.39
N MET A 85 9.81 4.20 0.14
CA MET A 85 8.48 3.77 -0.33
C MET A 85 8.34 2.24 -0.32
N ASP A 86 9.38 1.49 -0.70
CA ASP A 86 9.41 0.01 -0.60
C ASP A 86 9.35 -0.47 0.85
N LYS A 87 10.19 0.10 1.72
CA LYS A 87 10.26 -0.31 3.14
C LYS A 87 9.01 0.07 3.93
N ASN A 88 8.37 1.18 3.55
CA ASN A 88 7.11 1.65 4.10
C ASN A 88 5.94 1.41 3.11
N LEU A 89 5.87 0.22 2.51
CA LEU A 89 4.90 -0.08 1.44
C LEU A 89 3.43 0.09 1.87
N SER A 90 3.11 -0.16 3.15
CA SER A 90 1.78 0.08 3.71
C SER A 90 1.40 1.57 3.67
N TRP A 91 2.33 2.44 4.08
CA TRP A 91 2.19 3.89 3.99
C TRP A 91 2.10 4.34 2.53
N ALA A 92 3.00 3.86 1.66
CA ALA A 92 2.98 4.21 0.24
C ALA A 92 1.64 3.83 -0.40
N SER A 93 1.12 2.63 -0.10
CA SER A 93 -0.19 2.19 -0.59
C SER A 93 -1.34 3.05 -0.05
N ALA A 94 -1.30 3.43 1.24
CA ALA A 94 -2.30 4.31 1.83
C ALA A 94 -2.27 5.73 1.24
N LEU A 95 -1.07 6.24 0.93
CA LEU A 95 -0.86 7.52 0.25
C LEU A 95 -1.44 7.48 -1.17
N GLY A 96 -1.21 6.38 -1.91
CA GLY A 96 -1.78 6.18 -3.24
C GLY A 96 -3.30 6.10 -3.22
N ASP A 97 -3.87 5.38 -2.26
CA ASP A 97 -5.32 5.30 -2.07
C ASP A 97 -5.93 6.67 -1.79
N ALA A 98 -5.32 7.41 -0.85
CA ALA A 98 -5.71 8.77 -0.51
C ALA A 98 -5.68 9.69 -1.74
N TYR A 99 -4.59 9.62 -2.51
CA TYR A 99 -4.39 10.46 -3.67
C TYR A 99 -5.43 10.19 -4.78
N VAL A 100 -5.76 8.92 -5.04
CA VAL A 100 -6.75 8.55 -6.06
C VAL A 100 -8.18 8.94 -5.61
N ASN A 101 -8.50 8.75 -4.34
CA ASN A 101 -9.87 8.92 -3.83
C ASN A 101 -10.16 10.35 -3.31
N GLN A 102 -9.14 11.08 -2.87
CA GLN A 102 -9.25 12.35 -2.14
C GLN A 102 -8.17 13.35 -2.56
N GLN A 103 -7.84 13.39 -3.86
CA GLN A 103 -6.73 14.18 -4.40
C GLN A 103 -6.64 15.62 -3.85
N GLN A 104 -7.76 16.34 -3.81
CA GLN A 104 -7.77 17.74 -3.35
C GLN A 104 -7.38 17.84 -1.87
N ALA A 105 -8.00 17.02 -1.02
CA ALA A 105 -7.74 17.01 0.41
C ALA A 105 -6.30 16.58 0.75
N VAL A 106 -5.71 15.68 -0.04
CA VAL A 106 -4.28 15.30 0.09
C VAL A 106 -3.37 16.48 -0.18
N LEU A 107 -3.61 17.24 -1.26
CA LEU A 107 -2.80 18.40 -1.61
C LEU A 107 -3.00 19.56 -0.60
N ASP A 108 -4.22 19.73 -0.10
CA ASP A 108 -4.52 20.66 1.00
C ASP A 108 -3.78 20.29 2.27
N ALA A 109 -3.74 19.00 2.63
CA ALA A 109 -2.99 18.52 3.77
C ALA A 109 -1.49 18.82 3.63
N VAL A 110 -0.89 18.65 2.43
CA VAL A 110 0.50 19.06 2.18
C VAL A 110 0.70 20.55 2.48
N GLN A 111 -0.20 21.39 2.01
CA GLN A 111 -0.13 22.84 2.25
C GLN A 111 -0.34 23.20 3.73
N THR A 112 -1.21 22.49 4.44
CA THR A 112 -1.37 22.63 5.90
C THR A 112 -0.08 22.28 6.62
N MET A 113 0.54 21.17 6.26
CA MET A 113 1.82 20.74 6.85
C MET A 113 2.94 21.74 6.56
N ARG A 114 3.03 22.28 5.34
CA ARG A 114 4.00 23.36 5.02
C ARG A 114 3.79 24.61 5.86
N ARG A 115 2.54 25.06 6.03
CA ARG A 115 2.21 26.22 6.89
C ARG A 115 2.63 25.98 8.33
N ARG A 116 2.32 24.80 8.88
CA ARG A 116 2.72 24.42 10.24
C ARG A 116 4.24 24.45 10.42
N ALA A 117 5.00 23.92 9.47
CA ALA A 117 6.47 23.97 9.52
C ALA A 117 7.02 25.41 9.40
N GLN A 118 6.39 26.26 8.59
CA GLN A 118 6.76 27.67 8.46
C GLN A 118 6.46 28.46 9.76
N GLU A 119 5.29 28.25 10.36
CA GLU A 119 4.87 28.84 11.64
C GLU A 119 5.77 28.39 12.80
N ALA A 120 6.21 27.13 12.78
CA ALA A 120 7.18 26.59 13.72
C ALA A 120 8.62 27.11 13.51
N GLY A 121 8.87 27.84 12.40
CA GLY A 121 10.18 28.40 12.06
C GLY A 121 11.18 27.38 11.46
N ASN A 122 10.70 26.18 11.09
CA ASN A 122 11.52 25.09 10.60
C ASN A 122 11.59 25.03 9.07
N LEU A 123 10.60 25.56 8.37
CA LEU A 123 10.59 25.70 6.90
C LEU A 123 10.97 27.13 6.48
N LYS A 124 12.08 27.27 5.77
CA LYS A 124 12.64 28.56 5.32
C LYS A 124 13.46 28.39 4.06
N THR A 125 13.66 29.47 3.32
CA THR A 125 14.61 29.48 2.20
C THR A 125 16.04 29.19 2.71
N THR A 126 16.74 28.32 2.01
CA THR A 126 18.12 27.91 2.27
C THR A 126 18.93 27.92 0.96
N PRO A 127 20.25 27.70 1.00
CA PRO A 127 21.02 27.50 -0.22
C PRO A 127 20.61 26.28 -1.07
N GLN A 128 19.84 25.34 -0.52
CA GLN A 128 19.39 24.12 -1.18
C GLN A 128 17.98 24.25 -1.77
N GLU A 129 17.09 24.96 -1.09
CA GLU A 129 15.68 25.14 -1.49
C GLU A 129 15.19 26.57 -1.31
N ASN A 130 14.39 27.03 -2.28
CA ASN A 130 13.63 28.26 -2.21
C ASN A 130 12.22 27.96 -1.71
N VAL A 131 11.84 28.61 -0.60
CA VAL A 131 10.49 28.53 -0.03
C VAL A 131 9.79 29.85 -0.28
N VAL A 132 8.75 29.83 -1.12
CA VAL A 132 8.05 31.05 -1.56
C VAL A 132 6.56 30.91 -1.28
N THR A 133 5.99 31.90 -0.58
CA THR A 133 4.53 31.99 -0.39
C THR A 133 3.90 32.72 -1.58
N GLN A 134 3.03 32.02 -2.32
CA GLN A 134 2.29 32.56 -3.47
C GLN A 134 0.78 32.54 -3.19
N GLY A 135 0.26 33.66 -2.68
CA GLY A 135 -1.12 33.71 -2.20
C GLY A 135 -1.29 32.87 -0.93
N GLN A 136 -2.11 31.82 -1.00
CA GLN A 136 -2.34 30.90 0.13
C GLN A 136 -1.48 29.62 0.07
N SER A 137 -0.69 29.45 -0.98
CA SER A 137 0.13 28.27 -1.21
C SER A 137 1.60 28.56 -0.92
N ILE A 138 2.31 27.60 -0.33
CA ILE A 138 3.75 27.59 -0.17
C ILE A 138 4.31 26.69 -1.26
N VAL A 139 5.20 27.25 -2.09
CA VAL A 139 5.91 26.60 -3.19
C VAL A 139 7.33 26.32 -2.72
N ILE A 140 7.79 25.07 -2.90
CA ILE A 140 9.15 24.65 -2.57
C ILE A 140 9.83 24.20 -3.86
N GLN A 141 10.91 24.88 -4.23
CA GLN A 141 11.67 24.59 -5.44
C GLN A 141 13.17 24.48 -5.11
N PRO A 142 13.94 23.68 -5.88
CA PRO A 142 15.39 23.71 -5.77
C PRO A 142 15.93 25.14 -5.91
N ALA A 143 16.88 25.52 -5.06
CA ALA A 143 17.53 26.83 -5.19
C ALA A 143 18.39 26.92 -6.46
N ASN A 144 18.97 25.80 -6.87
CA ASN A 144 19.61 25.62 -8.17
C ASN A 144 18.72 24.73 -9.05
N PRO A 145 18.28 25.18 -10.24
CA PRO A 145 17.40 24.40 -11.11
C PRO A 145 18.04 23.12 -11.68
N GLU A 146 19.36 22.95 -11.58
CA GLU A 146 20.07 21.77 -12.06
C GLU A 146 20.32 20.72 -10.98
N VAL A 147 20.11 21.06 -9.71
CA VAL A 147 20.41 20.18 -8.57
C VAL A 147 19.29 20.24 -7.55
N VAL A 148 18.67 19.10 -7.25
CA VAL A 148 17.69 18.97 -6.17
C VAL A 148 18.33 18.31 -4.95
N TYR A 149 17.99 18.80 -3.76
CA TYR A 149 18.32 18.16 -2.51
C TYR A 149 17.05 17.59 -1.90
N VAL A 150 17.08 16.34 -1.44
CA VAL A 150 15.97 15.76 -0.68
C VAL A 150 16.10 16.23 0.78
N PRO A 151 15.09 16.94 1.33
CA PRO A 151 15.10 17.34 2.73
C PRO A 151 15.13 16.13 3.67
N VAL A 152 15.88 16.26 4.76
CA VAL A 152 16.06 15.26 5.80
C VAL A 152 15.56 15.85 7.12
N TYR A 153 14.43 15.37 7.62
CA TYR A 153 13.74 15.91 8.80
C TYR A 153 12.97 14.82 9.56
N ASP A 154 12.62 15.04 10.83
CA ASP A 154 11.67 14.17 11.53
C ASP A 154 10.23 14.57 11.19
N PRO A 155 9.46 13.76 10.44
CA PRO A 155 8.12 14.12 10.01
C PRO A 155 7.10 14.22 11.15
N TRP A 156 7.47 13.78 12.35
CA TRP A 156 6.60 13.80 13.51
C TRP A 156 6.90 14.98 14.44
N LEU A 157 7.99 15.73 14.20
CA LEU A 157 8.43 16.86 15.04
C LEU A 157 8.60 18.19 14.29
N VAL A 158 8.91 18.18 12.99
CA VAL A 158 9.24 19.41 12.22
C VAL A 158 8.08 20.44 12.17
N TYR A 159 6.86 20.00 12.42
CA TYR A 159 5.62 20.77 12.25
C TYR A 159 5.10 21.47 13.52
N GLY A 160 5.92 21.61 14.55
CA GLY A 160 5.53 22.17 15.84
C GLY A 160 5.05 21.09 16.82
N PRO A 161 3.84 21.19 17.41
CA PRO A 161 3.31 20.14 18.28
C PRO A 161 3.38 18.77 17.59
N PRO A 162 3.84 17.73 18.32
CA PRO A 162 4.18 16.46 17.71
C PRO A 162 2.96 15.80 17.07
N LEU A 163 3.17 15.21 15.89
CA LEU A 163 2.19 14.35 15.23
C LEU A 163 2.29 12.92 15.76
N VAL A 164 1.17 12.21 15.73
CA VAL A 164 1.18 10.75 15.91
C VAL A 164 1.86 10.13 14.69
N ALA A 165 2.90 9.33 14.91
CA ALA A 165 3.60 8.65 13.81
C ALA A 165 2.67 7.65 13.09
N TYR A 166 2.86 7.49 11.79
CA TYR A 166 2.11 6.49 11.02
C TYR A 166 2.35 5.07 11.59
N PRO A 167 1.30 4.24 11.78
CA PRO A 167 1.46 2.92 12.38
C PRO A 167 2.44 2.02 11.60
N GLY A 168 3.40 1.42 12.31
CA GLY A 168 4.40 0.54 11.69
C GLY A 168 5.44 1.27 10.84
N TRP A 169 5.57 2.60 10.98
CA TRP A 169 6.56 3.39 10.27
C TRP A 169 7.99 2.92 10.51
N PHE A 170 8.69 2.61 9.44
CA PHE A 170 10.10 2.28 9.41
C PHE A 170 10.95 3.52 9.20
N TRP A 171 11.90 3.75 10.11
CA TRP A 171 12.89 4.82 10.01
C TRP A 171 14.00 4.44 9.03
N TYR A 172 13.92 4.99 7.82
CA TYR A 172 14.92 4.79 6.77
C TYR A 172 16.17 5.68 6.98
N PRO A 173 17.39 5.10 7.05
CA PRO A 173 18.61 5.89 7.25
C PRO A 173 18.84 6.92 6.14
N GLY A 174 19.22 8.13 6.51
CA GLY A 174 19.60 9.19 5.57
C GLY A 174 18.44 10.03 5.00
N LEU A 175 17.18 9.74 5.36
CA LEU A 175 16.01 10.57 5.02
C LEU A 175 15.45 11.36 6.19
N TYR A 176 15.86 11.04 7.41
CA TYR A 176 15.28 11.62 8.61
C TYR A 176 16.37 12.11 9.56
N ALA A 177 16.14 13.28 10.16
CA ALA A 177 17.06 13.93 11.09
C ALA A 177 16.56 13.80 12.52
N ALA A 178 17.46 13.83 13.50
CA ALA A 178 17.06 13.96 14.89
C ALA A 178 16.73 15.44 15.19
N GLY A 179 15.51 15.69 15.67
CA GLY A 179 15.04 17.01 16.09
C GLY A 179 14.12 17.71 15.08
N PRO A 180 13.60 18.90 15.43
CA PRO A 180 12.51 19.55 14.68
C PRO A 180 12.97 20.32 13.43
N GLY A 181 14.24 20.21 13.02
CA GLY A 181 14.79 20.98 11.91
C GLY A 181 14.86 20.22 10.59
N ILE A 182 15.10 20.96 9.50
CA ILE A 182 15.42 20.41 8.18
C ILE A 182 16.94 20.43 8.00
N SER A 183 17.47 19.32 7.51
CA SER A 183 18.85 19.19 7.01
C SER A 183 18.82 18.69 5.57
N PHE A 184 19.95 18.76 4.87
CA PHE A 184 20.04 18.31 3.49
C PHE A 184 21.22 17.35 3.31
N GLY A 185 20.98 16.28 2.56
CA GLY A 185 22.00 15.32 2.17
C GLY A 185 22.73 15.75 0.89
N ILE A 186 23.06 14.75 0.07
CA ILE A 186 23.66 14.96 -1.25
C ILE A 186 22.64 15.58 -2.23
N GLY A 187 23.14 16.41 -3.14
CA GLY A 187 22.35 16.94 -4.26
C GLY A 187 22.32 15.95 -5.42
N PHE A 188 21.18 15.84 -6.07
CA PHE A 188 20.94 15.01 -7.25
C PHE A 188 20.91 15.89 -8.49
N GLY A 189 21.80 15.61 -9.45
CA GLY A 189 21.87 16.33 -10.71
C GLY A 189 20.69 15.97 -11.62
N LEU A 190 19.91 16.98 -12.01
CA LEU A 190 18.71 16.83 -12.83
C LEU A 190 19.01 16.74 -14.33
N GLY A 191 20.17 17.26 -14.76
CA GLY A 191 20.54 17.34 -16.18
C GLY A 191 20.61 15.98 -16.88
N PHE A 192 20.97 14.91 -16.17
CA PHE A 192 21.01 13.55 -16.72
C PHE A 192 19.65 13.01 -17.16
N TYR A 193 18.57 13.54 -16.57
CA TYR A 193 17.22 13.05 -16.74
C TYR A 193 16.35 13.99 -17.57
N GLY A 194 16.83 15.18 -17.92
CA GLY A 194 16.08 16.21 -18.63
C GLY A 194 15.69 15.85 -20.07
N GLY A 195 16.31 14.82 -20.67
CA GLY A 195 15.96 14.31 -21.99
C GLY A 195 14.88 13.22 -21.99
N PHE A 196 14.44 12.77 -20.81
CA PHE A 196 13.50 11.66 -20.67
C PHE A 196 12.13 12.20 -20.27
N GLY A 197 11.07 11.76 -20.95
CA GLY A 197 9.69 12.25 -20.73
C GLY A 197 9.14 12.01 -19.32
N TRP A 198 9.82 11.22 -18.49
CA TRP A 198 9.46 11.00 -17.08
C TRP A 198 10.33 11.81 -16.10
N GLY A 199 11.34 12.53 -16.59
CA GLY A 199 12.31 13.26 -15.79
C GLY A 199 11.73 14.44 -15.01
N TRP A 200 12.53 15.03 -14.14
CA TRP A 200 12.12 16.09 -13.19
C TRP A 200 11.24 17.19 -13.77
N HIS A 201 11.62 17.75 -14.91
CA HIS A 201 10.94 18.91 -15.52
C HIS A 201 9.52 18.62 -16.03
N HIS A 202 9.13 17.35 -16.08
CA HIS A 202 7.79 16.94 -16.50
C HIS A 202 6.79 16.96 -15.35
N TRP A 203 7.24 17.15 -14.10
CA TRP A 203 6.39 17.04 -12.91
C TRP A 203 6.23 18.38 -12.20
N ASP A 204 5.01 18.66 -11.76
CA ASP A 204 4.73 19.79 -10.87
C ASP A 204 3.48 19.54 -10.01
N ALA A 205 3.32 20.31 -8.93
CA ALA A 205 2.10 20.32 -8.13
C ALA A 205 1.38 21.67 -8.30
N ASP A 206 0.27 21.66 -9.05
CA ASP A 206 -0.61 22.83 -9.16
C ASP A 206 -1.45 22.95 -7.87
N TRP A 207 -0.92 23.69 -6.91
CA TRP A 207 -1.57 23.95 -5.63
C TRP A 207 -2.88 24.73 -5.76
N ARG A 208 -3.04 25.57 -6.80
CA ARG A 208 -4.27 26.35 -6.99
C ARG A 208 -5.37 25.49 -7.59
N GLY A 209 -5.03 24.67 -8.58
CA GLY A 209 -5.96 23.72 -9.20
C GLY A 209 -6.16 22.44 -8.40
N HIS A 210 -5.37 22.21 -7.36
CA HIS A 210 -5.33 20.98 -6.55
C HIS A 210 -5.09 19.74 -7.42
N ARG A 211 -4.02 19.79 -8.23
CA ARG A 211 -3.69 18.71 -9.18
C ARG A 211 -2.19 18.44 -9.18
N VAL A 212 -1.83 17.18 -9.39
CA VAL A 212 -0.49 16.84 -9.86
C VAL A 212 -0.47 17.00 -11.38
N MET A 213 0.60 17.61 -11.87
CA MET A 213 0.82 17.86 -13.29
C MET A 213 1.93 16.93 -13.80
N TYR A 214 1.70 16.36 -14.98
CA TYR A 214 2.65 15.59 -15.76
C TYR A 214 2.61 16.08 -17.20
N ASP A 215 3.75 16.45 -17.78
CA ASP A 215 3.84 16.93 -19.17
C ASP A 215 2.95 18.15 -19.48
N HIS A 216 2.79 19.06 -18.51
CA HIS A 216 1.88 20.23 -18.55
C HIS A 216 0.38 19.90 -18.51
N ASP A 217 0.01 18.63 -18.35
CA ASP A 217 -1.36 18.18 -18.22
C ASP A 217 -1.64 17.60 -16.83
N ARG A 218 -2.92 17.47 -16.46
CA ARG A 218 -3.30 16.81 -15.21
C ARG A 218 -2.88 15.34 -15.25
N TYR A 219 -2.08 14.93 -14.29
CA TYR A 219 -1.76 13.52 -14.10
C TYR A 219 -2.98 12.75 -13.55
N VAL A 220 -3.29 11.62 -14.19
CA VAL A 220 -4.33 10.67 -13.77
C VAL A 220 -3.68 9.30 -13.69
N SER A 221 -3.76 8.64 -12.53
CA SER A 221 -3.24 7.29 -12.38
C SER A 221 -4.06 6.31 -13.23
N HIS A 222 -3.35 5.41 -13.92
CA HIS A 222 -3.95 4.31 -14.70
C HIS A 222 -3.86 2.96 -13.97
N SER A 223 -3.52 2.99 -12.67
CA SER A 223 -3.34 1.78 -11.87
C SER A 223 -4.62 0.98 -11.74
N ARG A 224 -4.61 -0.23 -12.29
CA ARG A 224 -5.74 -1.17 -12.21
C ARG A 224 -6.03 -1.59 -10.77
N THR A 225 -5.00 -1.71 -9.93
CA THR A 225 -5.16 -2.13 -8.53
C THR A 225 -5.99 -1.14 -7.71
N PHE A 226 -5.84 0.16 -7.93
CA PHE A 226 -6.64 1.18 -7.23
C PHE A 226 -7.98 1.46 -7.93
N MET A 227 -8.04 1.37 -9.27
CA MET A 227 -9.31 1.42 -9.99
C MET A 227 -10.24 0.27 -9.57
N ASP A 228 -9.72 -0.94 -9.51
CA ASP A 228 -10.48 -2.13 -9.13
C ASP A 228 -10.93 -2.05 -7.67
N ARG A 229 -10.09 -1.60 -6.73
CA ARG A 229 -10.53 -1.35 -5.34
C ARG A 229 -11.68 -0.35 -5.27
N ASN A 230 -11.60 0.77 -6.01
CA ASN A 230 -12.69 1.74 -6.08
C ASN A 230 -13.97 1.15 -6.71
N HIS A 231 -13.84 0.22 -7.66
CA HIS A 231 -14.96 -0.56 -8.20
C HIS A 231 -15.52 -1.58 -7.19
N PHE A 232 -14.68 -2.26 -6.41
CA PHE A 232 -15.09 -3.19 -5.35
C PHE A 232 -15.83 -2.48 -4.21
N TYR A 233 -15.40 -1.28 -3.80
CA TYR A 233 -16.14 -0.46 -2.82
C TYR A 233 -17.44 0.13 -3.35
N ARG A 234 -17.72 0.05 -4.67
CA ARG A 234 -19.00 0.42 -5.28
C ARG A 234 -20.01 -0.74 -5.40
N GLY A 235 -19.66 -1.96 -5.02
CA GLY A 235 -20.57 -3.10 -5.18
C GLY A 235 -20.25 -4.35 -4.34
N GLY A 236 -20.67 -4.37 -3.07
CA GLY A 236 -20.90 -5.63 -2.33
C GLY A 236 -20.15 -5.78 -0.99
N PRO A 237 -20.64 -6.64 -0.07
CA PRO A 237 -20.91 -6.26 1.33
C PRO A 237 -19.80 -6.58 2.35
N GLY A 238 -19.58 -5.63 3.26
CA GLY A 238 -19.48 -5.83 4.72
C GLY A 238 -18.29 -6.59 5.30
N PHE A 239 -17.29 -5.85 5.79
CA PHE A 239 -16.44 -6.29 6.90
C PHE A 239 -16.66 -5.36 8.10
N HIS A 240 -17.61 -5.72 8.96
CA HIS A 240 -17.74 -5.12 10.29
C HIS A 240 -16.73 -5.77 11.24
N GLY A 241 -16.20 -4.95 12.15
CA GLY A 241 -15.29 -5.35 13.22
C GLY A 241 -15.85 -6.42 14.15
N GLY A 242 -14.95 -6.92 15.00
CA GLY A 242 -15.15 -8.07 15.91
C GLY A 242 -16.30 -7.95 16.92
N PRO A 243 -16.50 -9.01 17.73
CA PRO A 243 -17.81 -9.44 18.18
C PRO A 243 -18.23 -8.77 19.49
N GLU A 244 -19.38 -8.08 19.45
CA GLU A 244 -20.16 -7.75 20.63
C GLU A 244 -21.52 -8.44 20.52
N PHE A 245 -21.73 -9.39 21.44
CA PHE A 245 -23.01 -10.05 21.71
C PHE A 245 -24.11 -9.02 21.97
N HIS A 246 -25.35 -9.26 21.54
CA HIS A 246 -26.56 -9.11 22.36
C HIS A 246 -27.84 -9.50 21.57
N GLY A 247 -28.60 -10.44 22.13
CA GLY A 247 -30.08 -10.42 22.14
C GLY A 247 -30.85 -11.01 20.95
N SER A 248 -31.53 -12.12 21.20
CA SER A 248 -32.61 -12.70 20.37
C SER A 248 -33.71 -11.68 20.04
N PRO A 249 -34.40 -11.76 18.87
CA PRO A 249 -35.61 -10.98 18.64
C PRO A 249 -36.87 -11.73 19.09
N GLU A 250 -37.54 -11.17 20.09
CA GLU A 250 -38.92 -11.49 20.45
C GLU A 250 -39.94 -10.80 19.52
N PHE A 251 -41.09 -11.46 19.42
CA PHE A 251 -42.24 -11.30 18.52
C PHE A 251 -42.93 -9.92 18.47
N HIS A 252 -43.33 -9.52 17.26
CA HIS A 252 -44.57 -8.79 16.94
C HIS A 252 -45.04 -9.32 15.56
N GLY A 253 -46.22 -9.88 15.30
CA GLY A 253 -47.57 -9.62 15.82
C GLY A 253 -48.45 -9.22 14.62
N GLY A 254 -49.20 -10.18 14.04
CA GLY A 254 -50.13 -9.93 12.93
C GLY A 254 -51.14 -11.09 12.79
N PRO A 255 -52.46 -10.84 12.61
CA PRO A 255 -53.50 -11.86 12.81
C PRO A 255 -54.08 -12.48 11.51
N ASP A 256 -54.63 -13.68 11.70
CA ASP A 256 -55.71 -14.39 10.99
C ASP A 256 -55.53 -14.90 9.55
N GLY A 257 -55.70 -16.22 9.38
CA GLY A 257 -55.90 -16.84 8.05
C GLY A 257 -55.72 -18.37 7.98
N HIS A 258 -56.73 -19.11 8.44
CA HIS A 258 -57.04 -20.55 8.31
C HIS A 258 -56.32 -21.42 7.25
N GLY A 259 -55.96 -22.66 7.65
CA GLY A 259 -56.00 -23.84 6.77
C GLY A 259 -54.90 -24.90 6.98
N SER A 260 -55.17 -25.93 7.79
CA SER A 260 -54.52 -27.27 7.66
C SER A 260 -55.36 -28.12 6.66
N PRO A 261 -54.86 -29.23 6.06
CA PRO A 261 -54.54 -30.46 6.81
C PRO A 261 -53.30 -31.27 6.36
N GLU A 262 -52.75 -31.97 7.37
CA GLU A 262 -52.18 -33.33 7.39
C GLU A 262 -51.29 -33.89 6.26
N PHE A 263 -50.13 -34.44 6.66
CA PHE A 263 -49.81 -35.85 6.39
C PHE A 263 -48.95 -36.47 7.52
N HIS A 264 -49.30 -37.72 7.84
CA HIS A 264 -48.79 -38.59 8.89
C HIS A 264 -47.46 -39.29 8.56
N GLY A 265 -46.73 -39.75 9.60
CA GLY A 265 -46.07 -41.07 9.53
C GLY A 265 -44.76 -41.29 10.30
N GLY A 266 -44.86 -41.81 11.54
CA GLY A 266 -44.12 -43.03 11.96
C GLY A 266 -42.70 -42.93 12.55
N PRO A 267 -42.36 -43.69 13.63
CA PRO A 267 -41.07 -43.66 14.32
C PRO A 267 -40.20 -44.93 14.12
N ASP A 268 -39.08 -44.97 14.86
CA ASP A 268 -38.25 -46.12 15.28
C ASP A 268 -36.88 -46.35 14.60
N GLY A 269 -35.84 -46.48 15.46
CA GLY A 269 -34.99 -47.68 15.38
C GLY A 269 -33.46 -47.55 15.35
N HIS A 270 -32.84 -47.73 16.54
CA HIS A 270 -31.69 -48.62 16.85
C HIS A 270 -30.23 -48.31 16.43
N GLY A 271 -29.34 -48.40 17.43
CA GLY A 271 -28.05 -49.13 17.30
C GLY A 271 -26.77 -48.42 17.79
N GLY A 272 -26.33 -48.67 19.04
CA GLY A 272 -24.91 -48.51 19.45
C GLY A 272 -24.07 -49.76 19.10
N PRO A 273 -22.95 -50.09 19.79
CA PRO A 273 -22.14 -49.33 20.77
C PRO A 273 -20.59 -49.56 20.72
N GLY A 274 -19.84 -48.88 21.61
CA GLY A 274 -18.60 -49.40 22.26
C GLY A 274 -17.27 -48.69 21.89
N PHE A 275 -16.28 -48.44 22.76
CA PHE A 275 -16.03 -48.81 24.17
C PHE A 275 -14.87 -47.95 24.76
N HIS A 276 -15.09 -47.43 25.97
CA HIS A 276 -14.28 -47.32 27.20
C HIS A 276 -12.75 -47.11 27.29
N ALA A 277 -12.42 -46.13 28.17
CA ALA A 277 -11.46 -46.11 29.30
C ALA A 277 -9.95 -46.10 28.96
N GLY A 278 -9.05 -45.40 29.66
CA GLY A 278 -9.02 -44.69 30.93
C GLY A 278 -7.53 -44.43 31.30
N PRO A 279 -7.21 -43.65 32.35
CA PRO A 279 -5.98 -42.83 32.44
C PRO A 279 -5.00 -43.24 33.56
N ASP A 280 -3.78 -42.69 33.53
CA ASP A 280 -2.80 -42.56 34.64
C ASP A 280 -1.81 -41.42 34.25
N GLY A 281 -1.22 -40.56 35.08
CA GLY A 281 -1.19 -40.37 36.53
C GLY A 281 -0.10 -39.33 36.89
N HIS A 282 -0.47 -38.36 37.73
CA HIS A 282 0.25 -37.71 38.85
C HIS A 282 1.73 -37.25 38.82
N GLY A 283 1.96 -36.00 39.29
CA GLY A 283 2.87 -35.74 40.43
C GLY A 283 4.00 -34.69 40.27
N GLY A 284 3.88 -33.51 40.88
CA GLY A 284 5.03 -32.68 41.34
C GLY A 284 5.47 -33.11 42.76
N PRO A 285 6.18 -32.31 43.61
CA PRO A 285 6.78 -30.95 43.46
C PRO A 285 8.23 -30.83 44.07
N GLY A 286 8.83 -29.62 44.15
CA GLY A 286 9.88 -29.34 45.19
C GLY A 286 10.98 -28.30 44.88
N PHE A 287 11.25 -27.43 45.88
CA PHE A 287 12.14 -26.25 45.94
C PHE A 287 13.63 -26.54 46.30
N HIS A 288 14.51 -25.54 46.08
CA HIS A 288 15.71 -25.06 46.83
C HIS A 288 16.67 -24.38 45.80
N GLY A 289 17.38 -23.26 45.95
CA GLY A 289 17.74 -22.35 47.05
C GLY A 289 19.19 -21.88 46.85
N GLY A 290 19.48 -20.57 46.98
CA GLY A 290 20.81 -20.02 47.33
C GLY A 290 21.80 -19.71 46.20
N GLY A 291 22.22 -18.45 46.08
CA GLY A 291 23.20 -17.97 45.09
C GLY A 291 24.66 -17.93 45.56
N VAL A 292 25.55 -17.43 44.69
CA VAL A 292 26.70 -16.52 44.98
C VAL A 292 27.51 -16.28 43.69
N ALA A 293 28.00 -15.03 43.57
CA ALA A 293 29.30 -14.58 43.07
C ALA A 293 29.84 -14.91 41.64
N ALA A 294 30.17 -13.79 40.99
CA ALA A 294 31.42 -13.48 40.27
C ALA A 294 31.70 -14.07 38.87
N ALA A 295 32.13 -13.16 38.00
CA ALA A 295 32.60 -13.31 36.62
C ALA A 295 33.82 -14.27 36.49
N PRO A 296 34.26 -14.73 35.29
CA PRO A 296 34.80 -13.83 34.24
C PRO A 296 34.59 -14.27 32.76
N ALA A 297 34.95 -13.34 31.88
CA ALA A 297 35.50 -13.45 30.52
C ALA A 297 35.30 -14.75 29.70
N PHE A 298 34.79 -14.59 28.47
CA PHE A 298 34.86 -15.61 27.42
C PHE A 298 35.79 -15.20 26.28
N HIS A 299 36.60 -16.17 25.85
CA HIS A 299 37.58 -16.16 24.78
C HIS A 299 36.95 -16.30 23.38
N GLY A 300 37.68 -15.75 22.41
CA GLY A 300 37.78 -16.10 20.98
C GLY A 300 37.01 -17.26 20.34
N SER A 301 36.51 -16.92 19.15
CA SER A 301 36.75 -17.59 17.86
C SER A 301 35.80 -18.67 17.34
N ALA A 302 35.59 -18.55 16.03
CA ALA A 302 35.25 -19.55 15.01
C ALA A 302 33.77 -19.70 14.61
N ALA A 303 33.56 -19.45 13.32
CA ALA A 303 32.36 -19.69 12.55
C ALA A 303 32.06 -21.19 12.37
N PRO A 304 30.81 -21.51 12.03
CA PRO A 304 30.54 -22.55 11.05
C PRO A 304 29.62 -22.05 9.91
N HIS A 305 29.94 -22.46 8.68
CA HIS A 305 28.97 -22.53 7.59
C HIS A 305 27.90 -23.59 7.91
N PRO A 306 26.68 -23.46 7.40
CA PRO A 306 26.28 -24.39 6.34
C PRO A 306 25.37 -23.82 5.23
N GLN A 307 25.60 -24.40 4.04
CA GLN A 307 24.67 -24.86 3.00
C GLN A 307 23.32 -24.15 2.74
N ALA A 308 23.12 -23.90 1.44
CA ALA A 308 21.92 -23.42 0.77
C ALA A 308 20.66 -24.29 0.94
N GLY A 309 19.50 -23.61 0.89
CA GLY A 309 18.27 -24.17 0.31
C GLY A 309 17.04 -24.13 1.20
N THR A 310 16.34 -23.00 1.25
CA THR A 310 14.87 -22.94 1.17
C THR A 310 14.44 -21.47 1.01
N ARG A 311 13.67 -21.21 -0.04
CA ARG A 311 13.23 -19.88 -0.45
C ARG A 311 11.94 -19.57 0.30
N SER A 312 11.97 -18.63 1.24
CA SER A 312 10.76 -18.08 1.85
C SER A 312 10.33 -16.87 1.03
N GLY A 313 9.39 -17.08 0.10
CA GLY A 313 8.73 -15.99 -0.62
C GLY A 313 7.79 -15.22 0.30
N ALA A 314 7.63 -13.92 0.04
CA ALA A 314 6.88 -12.94 0.82
C ALA A 314 5.34 -13.15 0.87
N PHE A 315 4.88 -14.38 0.71
CA PHE A 315 3.46 -14.73 0.63
C PHE A 315 3.06 -15.93 1.50
N SER A 316 3.93 -16.43 2.39
CA SER A 316 3.65 -17.62 3.22
C SER A 316 2.66 -17.38 4.38
N GLY A 317 1.84 -16.34 4.31
CA GLY A 317 0.87 -15.97 5.35
C GLY A 317 -0.55 -15.73 4.83
N PHE A 318 -0.84 -16.00 3.55
CA PHE A 318 -2.14 -15.72 2.94
C PHE A 318 -3.03 -16.94 2.69
N ASP A 319 -2.65 -18.11 3.19
CA ASP A 319 -3.53 -19.27 3.19
C ASP A 319 -3.94 -19.58 4.62
N HIS A 320 -5.16 -19.19 5.01
CA HIS A 320 -6.14 -19.99 5.77
C HIS A 320 -7.38 -19.13 6.09
N GLY A 321 -8.53 -19.47 5.50
CA GLY A 321 -9.84 -18.89 5.83
C GLY A 321 -10.83 -19.06 4.68
N GLY A 322 -11.60 -20.15 4.70
CA GLY A 322 -12.23 -20.71 3.50
C GLY A 322 -13.48 -19.99 2.98
N VAL A 323 -13.52 -19.82 1.65
CA VAL A 323 -14.76 -19.82 0.84
C VAL A 323 -14.45 -20.45 -0.52
N ALA A 324 -14.23 -21.76 -0.56
CA ALA A 324 -14.12 -22.53 -1.81
C ALA A 324 -14.75 -23.91 -1.64
N ARG A 325 -16.06 -23.95 -1.41
CA ARG A 325 -16.92 -25.09 -1.75
C ARG A 325 -18.26 -24.54 -2.20
N GLY A 326 -18.44 -24.40 -3.51
CA GLY A 326 -19.68 -23.83 -4.01
C GLY A 326 -19.88 -23.78 -5.51
N PHE A 327 -18.94 -24.17 -6.38
CA PHE A 327 -19.21 -24.21 -7.83
C PHE A 327 -18.47 -25.35 -8.52
N SER A 328 -18.88 -26.58 -8.23
CA SER A 328 -18.63 -27.75 -9.07
C SER A 328 -19.87 -28.63 -9.08
N SER A 329 -21.01 -28.05 -9.47
CA SER A 329 -22.27 -28.76 -9.71
C SER A 329 -23.30 -27.91 -10.44
N ARG A 330 -22.92 -27.21 -11.52
CA ARG A 330 -23.85 -26.61 -12.50
C ARG A 330 -23.09 -26.33 -13.80
N GLY A 331 -22.93 -27.38 -14.59
CA GLY A 331 -22.22 -27.32 -15.88
C GLY A 331 -22.19 -28.64 -16.63
N GLN A 332 -23.17 -29.52 -16.42
CA GLN A 332 -23.40 -30.70 -17.26
C GLN A 332 -24.89 -30.99 -17.28
N SER A 333 -25.61 -30.30 -18.16
CA SER A 333 -26.93 -30.73 -18.66
C SER A 333 -27.32 -29.87 -19.85
N SER A 334 -26.73 -30.15 -21.01
CA SER A 334 -27.34 -29.89 -22.33
C SER A 334 -26.57 -30.67 -23.40
N PHE A 335 -26.68 -31.99 -23.33
CA PHE A 335 -26.51 -32.85 -24.50
C PHE A 335 -27.81 -33.66 -24.61
N GLY A 336 -28.63 -33.34 -25.61
CA GLY A 336 -29.94 -33.94 -25.77
C GLY A 336 -30.67 -33.50 -27.04
N GLY A 337 -30.22 -34.03 -28.17
CA GLY A 337 -31.06 -34.55 -29.26
C GLY A 337 -32.02 -33.63 -30.02
N GLY A 338 -31.78 -33.48 -31.33
CA GLY A 338 -32.78 -33.01 -32.30
C GLY A 338 -32.32 -33.29 -33.74
N PHE A 339 -32.85 -34.36 -34.34
CA PHE A 339 -32.68 -34.75 -35.75
C PHE A 339 -33.49 -33.83 -36.69
N HIS A 340 -32.93 -33.46 -37.85
CA HIS A 340 -33.46 -33.74 -39.22
C HIS A 340 -32.86 -32.86 -40.34
N GLY A 341 -32.61 -33.49 -41.50
CA GLY A 341 -32.52 -32.87 -42.84
C GLY A 341 -31.09 -32.51 -43.27
N GLY A 342 -30.45 -33.09 -44.30
CA GLY A 342 -30.94 -33.73 -45.52
C GLY A 342 -30.67 -32.82 -46.72
N GLY A 343 -29.70 -33.13 -47.59
CA GLY A 343 -29.69 -32.62 -48.96
C GLY A 343 -28.34 -32.34 -49.65
N PHE A 344 -27.94 -33.28 -50.50
CA PHE A 344 -27.39 -33.14 -51.86
C PHE A 344 -26.00 -32.50 -52.13
N HIS A 345 -25.06 -33.43 -52.38
CA HIS A 345 -24.19 -33.59 -53.55
C HIS A 345 -24.12 -32.47 -54.62
N GLY A 346 -22.88 -32.10 -54.92
CA GLY A 346 -22.49 -31.25 -56.04
C GLY A 346 -22.67 -31.89 -57.42
N GLY A 347 -22.89 -31.01 -58.39
CA GLY A 347 -22.76 -31.26 -59.82
C GLY A 347 -21.79 -30.23 -60.39
N GLY A 348 -20.82 -30.69 -61.19
CA GLY A 348 -19.90 -29.85 -61.92
C GLY A 348 -20.49 -29.27 -63.21
N GLY A 349 -19.66 -28.52 -63.95
CA GLY A 349 -19.91 -28.22 -65.36
C GLY A 349 -19.53 -26.81 -65.80
N HIS A 350 -18.33 -26.71 -66.35
CA HIS A 350 -17.97 -26.02 -67.59
C HIS A 350 -18.54 -24.63 -67.96
N ARG A 351 -17.54 -23.78 -68.28
CA ARG A 351 -17.50 -22.61 -69.19
C ARG A 351 -17.80 -21.24 -68.57
#